data_AF-A0A831QJ42-F1
#
_entry.id   AF-A0A831QJ42-F1
#
_cell.length_a   1.000
_cell.length_b   1.000
_cell.length_c   1.000
_cell.angle_alpha   90.00
_cell.angle_beta   90.00
_cell.angle_gamma   90.00
#
_symmetry.space_group_name_H-M   'P 1'
#
loop_
_entity.id
_entity.type
_entity.pdbx_description
1 polymer ?
#
loop_
_entity_poly.entity_id
_entity_poly.type
_entity_poly.pdbx_seq_one_letter_code
_entity_poly.pdbx_strand_id
1 'polypeptide(L)' 'MGTIRKDMSPVAAVFFACAGGKFRFRDESGFIRVLDDRNRVIGSAHRLYRNGYTVHTRPFAGYVSDSQVVWVK' A
#
# COMPACT_ATOMS: atom_id res chain seq x y z
N MET A 1 -14.35 -4.48 0.95
CA MET A 1 -13.31 -4.50 -0.11
C MET A 1 -11.98 -4.78 0.58
N GLY A 2 -11.26 -5.84 0.19
CA GLY A 2 -10.02 -6.27 0.88
C GLY A 2 -8.81 -5.37 0.57
N THR A 3 -7.86 -5.31 1.49
CA THR A 3 -6.57 -4.64 1.31
C THR A 3 -5.43 -5.63 1.51
N ILE A 4 -4.20 -5.23 1.17
CA ILE A 4 -3.02 -6.04 1.45
C ILE A 4 -2.87 -6.30 2.95
N ARG A 5 -2.52 -7.53 3.33
CA ARG A 5 -2.27 -7.93 4.72
C ARG A 5 -0.83 -8.35 4.92
N LYS A 6 -0.30 -8.17 6.13
CA LYS A 6 1.09 -8.54 6.48
C LYS A 6 1.41 -10.02 6.25
N ASP A 7 0.43 -10.90 6.42
CA ASP A 7 0.54 -12.36 6.32
C ASP A 7 0.21 -12.89 4.91
N MET A 8 -0.11 -12.00 3.96
CA MET A 8 -0.28 -12.36 2.56
C MET A 8 1.05 -12.85 1.99
N SER A 9 1.06 -13.93 1.22
CA SER A 9 2.27 -14.36 0.53
C SER A 9 2.71 -13.30 -0.49
N PRO A 10 4.03 -13.15 -0.77
CA PRO A 10 4.50 -12.14 -1.71
C PRO A 10 3.85 -12.23 -3.10
N VAL A 11 3.65 -13.46 -3.59
CA VAL A 11 2.99 -13.72 -4.87
C VAL A 11 1.54 -13.23 -4.87
N ALA A 12 0.77 -13.55 -3.81
CA ALA A 12 -0.62 -13.09 -3.71
C ALA A 12 -0.71 -11.56 -3.63
N ALA A 13 0.26 -10.91 -2.99
CA ALA A 13 0.31 -9.46 -2.89
C ALA A 13 0.58 -8.78 -4.24
N VAL A 14 1.43 -9.36 -5.07
CA VAL A 14 1.64 -8.90 -6.46
C VAL A 14 0.36 -9.05 -7.27
N PHE A 15 -0.30 -10.20 -7.24
CA PHE A 15 -1.57 -10.39 -7.95
C PHE A 15 -2.68 -9.45 -7.47
N PHE A 16 -2.76 -9.21 -6.15
CA PHE A 16 -3.67 -8.22 -5.59
C PHE A 16 -3.41 -6.82 -6.16
N ALA A 17 -2.14 -6.40 -6.23
CA ALA A 17 -1.76 -5.11 -6.80
C ALA A 17 -2.12 -5.02 -8.30
N CYS A 18 -1.82 -6.06 -9.07
CA CYS A 18 -2.14 -6.13 -10.51
C CYS A 18 -3.65 -6.15 -10.77
N ALA A 19 -4.44 -6.77 -9.89
CA ALA A 19 -5.90 -6.83 -9.99
C ALA A 19 -6.61 -5.51 -9.60
N GLY A 20 -5.88 -4.42 -9.37
CA GLY A 20 -6.47 -3.13 -8.99
C GLY A 20 -6.81 -3.03 -7.51
N GLY A 21 -6.21 -3.88 -6.66
CA GLY A 21 -6.35 -3.85 -5.22
C GLY A 21 -6.03 -2.47 -4.62
N LYS A 22 -6.71 -2.11 -3.52
CA LYS A 22 -6.55 -0.82 -2.85
C LYS A 22 -5.56 -0.87 -1.69
N PHE A 23 -4.78 0.18 -1.56
CA PHE A 23 -3.77 0.36 -0.51
C PHE A 23 -4.20 1.49 0.43
N ARG A 24 -4.19 1.23 1.74
CA ARG A 24 -4.57 2.21 2.76
C ARG A 24 -3.35 2.98 3.21
N PHE A 25 -3.37 4.30 3.03
CA PHE A 25 -2.28 5.19 3.43
C PHE A 25 -2.69 6.07 4.59
N ARG A 26 -1.74 6.36 5.49
CA ARG A 26 -1.86 7.38 6.53
C ARG A 26 -0.64 8.28 6.47
N ASP A 27 -0.87 9.60 6.50
CA ASP A 27 0.20 10.58 6.65
C ASP A 27 0.55 10.71 8.14
N GLU A 28 1.80 10.43 8.48
CA GLU A 28 2.37 10.63 9.81
C GLU A 28 3.55 11.59 9.71
N SER A 29 3.27 12.88 9.92
CA SER A 29 4.30 13.93 9.96
C SER A 29 5.14 14.01 8.68
N GLY A 30 4.50 13.87 7.51
CA GLY A 30 5.17 13.91 6.20
C GLY A 30 5.73 12.57 5.74
N PHE A 31 5.57 11.51 6.54
CA PHE A 31 5.89 10.13 6.13
C PHE A 31 4.62 9.35 5.88
N ILE A 32 4.53 8.71 4.71
CA ILE A 32 3.36 7.92 4.33
C ILE A 32 3.54 6.50 4.86
N ARG A 33 2.64 6.08 5.74
CA ARG A 33 2.53 4.70 6.23
C ARG A 33 1.51 3.92 5.42
N VAL A 34 1.82 2.66 5.17
CA VAL A 34 0.90 1.71 4.53
C VAL A 34 0.26 0.86 5.61
N LEU A 35 -1.07 0.75 5.57
CA LEU A 35 -1.87 0.06 6.57
C LEU A 35 -2.50 -1.21 6.01
N ASP A 36 -2.69 -2.21 6.87
CA ASP A 36 -3.58 -3.34 6.61
C ASP A 36 -5.07 -2.96 6.85
N ASP A 37 -5.95 -3.94 6.68
CA ASP A 37 -7.39 -3.84 6.90
C ASP A 37 -7.78 -3.52 8.35
N ARG A 38 -6.86 -3.78 9.29
CA ARG A 38 -7.00 -3.50 10.73
C ARG A 38 -6.29 -2.23 11.16
N ASN A 39 -5.93 -1.34 10.22
CA ASN A 39 -5.18 -0.10 10.45
C ASN A 39 -3.81 -0.28 11.11
N ARG A 40 -3.22 -1.47 11.01
CA ARG A 40 -1.85 -1.70 11.50
C ARG A 40 -0.87 -1.30 10.42
N VAL A 41 0.20 -0.61 10.82
CA VAL A 41 1.29 -0.25 9.91
C VAL A 41 2.03 -1.51 9.46
N ILE A 42 2.10 -1.71 8.14
CA ILE A 42 2.76 -2.86 7.50
C ILE A 42 3.91 -2.44 6.56
N GLY A 43 4.12 -1.13 6.41
CA GLY A 43 5.21 -0.58 5.61
C GLY A 43 5.10 0.94 5.42
N SER A 44 5.80 1.42 4.41
CA SER A 44 5.84 2.83 4.03
C SER A 44 5.65 3.02 2.53
N ALA A 45 5.32 4.25 2.13
CA ALA A 45 5.25 4.65 0.74
C ALA A 45 5.98 5.98 0.53
N HIS A 46 6.51 6.16 -0.67
CA HIS A 46 7.20 7.39 -1.07
C HIS A 46 6.68 7.83 -2.44
N ARG A 47 6.38 9.12 -2.58
CA ARG A 47 5.97 9.69 -3.86
C ARG A 47 7.20 10.01 -4.70
N LEU A 48 7.62 9.05 -5.52
CA LEU A 48 8.69 9.26 -6.51
C LEU A 48 8.15 9.64 -7.89
N TYR A 49 6.89 9.28 -8.19
CA TYR A 49 6.25 9.51 -9.48
C TYR A 49 5.10 10.50 -9.34
N ARG A 50 4.77 11.20 -10.43
CA ARG A 50 3.68 12.19 -10.44
C ARG A 50 2.31 11.55 -10.18
N ASN A 51 2.12 10.31 -10.60
CA ASN A 51 0.83 9.60 -10.66
C ASN A 51 0.73 8.39 -9.71
N GLY A 52 1.67 8.26 -8.76
CA GLY A 52 1.64 7.15 -7.82
C GLY A 52 2.81 7.13 -6.85
N TYR A 53 2.93 6.01 -6.14
CA TYR A 53 3.83 5.84 -5.02
C TYR A 53 4.64 4.56 -5.15
N THR A 54 5.89 4.62 -4.74
CA THR A 54 6.68 3.42 -4.46
C THR A 54 6.33 2.95 -3.05
N VAL A 55 5.78 1.75 -2.96
CA VAL A 55 5.33 1.10 -1.72
C VAL A 55 6.34 0.05 -1.32
N HIS A 56 6.72 0.06 -0.04
CA HIS A 56 7.60 -0.93 0.58
C HIS A 56 6.91 -1.55 1.81
N THR A 57 6.48 -2.79 1.67
CA THR A 57 5.84 -3.59 2.73
C THR A 57 6.48 -4.98 2.79
N ARG A 58 6.35 -5.66 3.93
CA ARG A 58 6.91 -7.02 4.12
C ARG A 58 6.40 -8.08 3.09
N PRO A 59 5.17 -7.98 2.53
CA PRO A 59 4.74 -8.84 1.43
C PRO A 59 4.81 -8.22 0.02
N PHE A 60 5.01 -6.91 -0.13
CA PHE A 60 4.98 -6.25 -1.44
C PHE A 60 5.93 -5.06 -1.49
N ALA A 61 6.79 -5.03 -2.50
CA ALA A 61 7.58 -3.87 -2.88
C ALA A 61 7.31 -3.55 -4.34
N GLY A 62 6.83 -2.34 -4.64
CA GLY A 62 6.48 -1.97 -6.01
C GLY A 62 5.72 -0.66 -6.14
N TYR A 63 5.31 -0.36 -7.36
CA TYR A 63 4.55 0.83 -7.69
C TYR A 63 3.05 0.63 -7.44
N VAL A 64 2.40 1.66 -6.90
CA VAL A 64 0.94 1.74 -6.73
C VAL A 64 0.45 3.06 -7.31
N SER A 65 -0.53 3.00 -8.22
CA SER A 65 -1.09 4.21 -8.84
C SER A 65 -1.98 4.99 -7.86
N ASP A 66 -2.14 6.30 -8.09
CA ASP A 66 -3.05 7.15 -7.30
C ASP A 66 -4.48 6.57 -7.23
N SER A 67 -4.95 5.95 -8.31
CA SER A 67 -6.27 5.32 -8.37
C SER A 67 -6.44 4.14 -7.40
N GLN A 68 -5.33 3.55 -6.95
CA GLN A 68 -5.31 2.40 -6.03
C GLN A 68 -5.10 2.83 -4.57
N VAL A 69 -4.94 4.12 -4.29
CA VAL A 69 -4.70 4.63 -2.93
C VAL A 69 -6.02 5.02 -2.25
N VAL A 70 -6.14 4.67 -0.98
CA VAL A 70 -7.20 5.11 -0.07
C VAL A 70 -6.55 5.77 1.13
N TRP A 71 -6.82 7.06 1.34
CA TRP A 71 -6.31 7.78 2.49
C TRP A 71 -7.17 7.54 3.73
N VAL A 72 -6.49 7.21 4.83
CA VAL A 72 -7.06 7.00 6.16
C VAL A 72 -6.61 8.19 7.01
N LYS A 73 -7.57 8.83 7.68
CA LYS A 73 -7.30 9.91 8.64
C LYS A 73 -6.63 9.37 9.90
#